data_AF-A0AAE4DVR1-F1
#
_entry.id   AF-A0AAE4DVR1-F1
#
_cell.length_a   1.000
_cell.length_b   1.000
_cell.length_c   1.000
_cell.angle_alpha   90.00
_cell.angle_beta   90.00
_cell.angle_gamma   90.00
#
_symmetry.space_group_name_H-M   'P 1'
#
loop_
_entity.id
_entity.type
_entity.pdbx_description
1 polymer ?
#
loop_
_entity_poly.entity_id
_entity_poly.type
_entity_poly.pdbx_seq_one_letter_code
_entity_poly.pdbx_strand_id
1 'polypeptide(L)'
;MHMIDFEINMADGKVKLDNKDLLIQREDDFIVSEPYKYLESINKVQRLIPYHYTVNAVLWFSKEFELIVRPLCFSNLPFMMQLIYKEGEYYKSINDWNKVSNIDMLHKEVDFLYRWVSEVYDLGEPDEKEKHSVTWSMEWGDITICYDIKSFNCGVYLTWS
;
A
#
# COMPACT_ATOMS: atom_id res chain seq x y z
N MET A 1 -18.89 -10.81 3.02
CA MET A 1 -17.44 -10.96 3.32
C MET A 1 -17.02 -9.71 4.07
N HIS A 2 -16.44 -9.83 5.26
CA HIS A 2 -15.96 -8.66 6.03
C HIS A 2 -14.78 -8.00 5.29
N MET A 3 -14.83 -6.69 5.07
CA MET A 3 -13.71 -5.91 4.53
C MET A 3 -13.01 -5.22 5.70
N ILE A 4 -11.68 -5.15 5.64
CA ILE A 4 -10.90 -4.53 6.70
C ILE A 4 -10.87 -3.03 6.45
N ASP A 5 -11.31 -2.23 7.41
CA ASP A 5 -11.21 -0.78 7.30
C ASP A 5 -9.74 -0.35 7.47
N PHE A 6 -9.22 0.40 6.50
CA PHE A 6 -7.86 0.94 6.51
C PHE A 6 -7.92 2.44 6.74
N GLU A 7 -7.24 2.88 7.79
CA GLU A 7 -7.08 4.28 8.13
C GLU A 7 -5.60 4.61 8.24
N ILE A 8 -5.21 5.78 7.73
CA ILE A 8 -3.91 6.40 7.99
C ILE A 8 -4.12 7.86 8.39
N ASN A 9 -3.44 8.25 9.48
CA ASN A 9 -3.33 9.64 9.87
C ASN A 9 -2.10 10.26 9.21
N MET A 10 -2.33 11.19 8.27
CA MET A 10 -1.24 11.82 7.51
C MET A 10 -0.34 12.73 8.35
N ALA A 11 -0.77 13.15 9.54
CA ALA A 11 0.06 14.00 10.41
C ALA A 11 1.15 13.21 11.15
N ASP A 12 0.89 11.95 11.52
CA ASP A 12 1.81 11.16 12.34
C ASP A 12 2.12 9.75 11.79
N GLY A 13 1.57 9.40 10.63
CA GLY A 13 1.82 8.14 9.95
C GLY A 13 1.25 6.92 10.66
N LYS A 14 0.38 7.09 11.66
CA LYS A 14 -0.26 5.96 12.34
C LYS A 14 -1.30 5.32 11.44
N VAL A 15 -1.26 4.00 11.38
CA VAL A 15 -2.15 3.18 10.57
C VAL A 15 -3.03 2.32 11.46
N LYS A 16 -4.29 2.12 11.06
CA LYS A 16 -5.21 1.16 11.68
C LYS A 16 -5.81 0.21 10.66
N LEU A 17 -6.03 -1.02 11.11
CA LEU A 17 -6.77 -2.06 10.41
C LEU A 17 -7.93 -2.52 11.32
N ASP A 18 -9.17 -2.20 10.96
CA ASP A 18 -10.36 -2.41 11.81
C ASP A 18 -10.16 -1.90 13.25
N ASN A 19 -9.81 -0.62 13.39
CA ASN A 19 -9.51 0.05 14.67
C ASN A 19 -8.33 -0.52 15.48
N LYS A 20 -7.52 -1.42 14.90
CA LYS A 20 -6.30 -1.94 15.55
C LYS A 20 -5.08 -1.22 15.01
N ASP A 21 -4.31 -0.62 15.91
CA ASP A 21 -3.10 0.10 15.55
C ASP A 21 -2.05 -0.85 14.97
N LEU A 22 -1.60 -0.53 13.76
CA LEU A 22 -0.48 -1.19 13.11
C LEU A 22 0.81 -0.45 13.48
N LEU A 23 1.66 -1.12 14.26
CA LEU A 23 2.93 -0.57 14.69
C LEU A 23 4.03 -0.87 13.67
N ILE A 24 4.91 0.12 13.47
CA ILE A 24 6.11 -0.01 12.64
C ILE A 24 7.13 -0.86 13.39
N GLN A 25 7.25 -2.12 12.99
CA GLN A 25 7.94 -3.14 13.77
C GLN A 25 8.72 -4.12 12.89
N ARG A 26 9.63 -4.86 13.52
CA ARG A 26 10.31 -5.99 12.88
C ARG A 26 9.36 -7.17 12.67
N GLU A 27 9.71 -8.07 11.76
CA GLU A 27 8.85 -9.23 11.45
C GLU A 27 8.47 -10.03 12.70
N ASP A 28 9.44 -10.35 13.58
CA ASP A 28 9.21 -11.13 14.79
C ASP A 28 8.15 -10.50 15.72
N ASP A 29 8.12 -9.18 15.80
CA ASP A 29 7.14 -8.42 16.58
C ASP A 29 5.81 -8.28 15.82
N PHE A 30 5.87 -8.07 14.50
CA PHE A 30 4.69 -7.93 13.64
C PHE A 30 3.81 -9.18 13.67
N ILE A 31 4.38 -10.39 13.54
CA ILE A 31 3.60 -11.64 13.49
C ILE A 31 2.95 -12.00 14.83
N VAL A 32 3.36 -11.37 15.93
CA VAL A 32 2.73 -11.55 17.24
C VAL A 32 1.88 -10.35 17.66
N SER A 33 1.83 -9.30 16.84
CA SER A 33 1.06 -8.09 17.08
C SER A 33 -0.45 -8.35 17.10
N GLU A 34 -1.19 -7.49 17.80
CA GLU A 34 -2.65 -7.54 17.84
C GLU A 34 -3.31 -7.47 16.44
N PRO A 35 -2.97 -6.51 15.54
CA PRO A 35 -3.57 -6.45 14.21
C PRO A 35 -3.29 -7.72 13.39
N TYR A 36 -2.08 -8.29 13.45
CA TYR A 36 -1.76 -9.52 12.73
C TYR A 36 -2.59 -10.70 13.25
N LYS A 37 -2.59 -10.94 14.57
CA LYS A 37 -3.37 -12.04 15.18
C LYS A 37 -4.86 -11.91 14.90
N TYR A 38 -5.38 -10.69 14.90
CA TYR A 38 -6.76 -10.42 14.52
C TYR A 38 -7.02 -10.84 13.06
N LEU A 39 -6.23 -10.34 12.11
CA LEU A 39 -6.39 -10.66 10.69
C LEU A 39 -6.23 -12.16 10.42
N GLU A 40 -5.31 -12.82 11.13
CA GLU A 40 -5.10 -14.27 11.07
C GLU A 40 -6.35 -15.03 11.56
N SER A 41 -6.93 -14.61 12.70
CA SER A 41 -8.11 -15.25 13.29
C SER A 41 -9.35 -15.24 12.38
N ILE A 42 -9.42 -14.27 11.45
CA ILE A 42 -10.50 -14.14 10.47
C ILE A 42 -10.08 -14.55 9.05
N ASN A 43 -8.92 -15.21 8.90
CA ASN A 43 -8.36 -15.68 7.62
C ASN A 43 -8.22 -14.57 6.57
N LYS A 44 -7.81 -13.37 7.00
CA LYS A 44 -7.67 -12.19 6.13
C LYS A 44 -6.24 -11.82 5.79
N VAL A 45 -5.25 -12.33 6.52
CA VAL A 45 -3.83 -12.18 6.19
C VAL A 45 -3.27 -13.48 5.64
N GLN A 46 -2.43 -13.38 4.62
CA GLN A 46 -1.67 -14.50 4.07
C GLN A 46 -0.21 -14.08 3.88
N ARG A 47 0.74 -14.97 4.17
CA ARG A 47 2.14 -14.75 3.83
C ARG A 47 2.38 -15.23 2.40
N LEU A 48 2.64 -14.32 1.47
CA LEU A 48 2.89 -14.67 0.06
C LEU A 48 4.28 -15.31 -0.11
N ILE A 49 5.29 -14.60 0.37
CA ILE A 49 6.70 -14.97 0.40
C ILE A 49 7.28 -14.46 1.74
N PRO A 50 8.51 -14.84 2.14
CA PRO A 50 9.12 -14.29 3.34
C PRO A 50 9.00 -12.77 3.40
N TYR A 51 8.63 -12.23 4.56
CA TYR A 51 8.52 -10.79 4.81
C TYR A 51 7.44 -10.03 4.01
N HIS A 52 6.51 -10.72 3.34
CA HIS A 52 5.42 -10.10 2.57
C HIS A 52 4.07 -10.69 2.98
N TYR A 53 3.25 -9.86 3.61
CA TYR A 53 1.96 -10.25 4.18
C TYR A 53 0.83 -9.51 3.47
N THR A 54 -0.11 -10.26 2.92
CA THR A 54 -1.18 -9.71 2.09
C THR A 54 -2.52 -9.78 2.81
N VAL A 55 -3.21 -8.65 2.83
CA VAL A 55 -4.61 -8.51 3.23
C VAL A 55 -5.43 -8.23 1.98
N ASN A 56 -6.18 -9.24 1.56
CA ASN A 56 -6.73 -9.29 0.20
C ASN A 56 -7.85 -8.26 -0.07
N ALA A 57 -8.52 -7.76 0.96
CA ALA A 57 -9.59 -6.77 0.81
C ALA A 57 -9.59 -5.80 1.98
N VAL A 58 -9.01 -4.61 1.75
CA VAL A 58 -9.09 -3.46 2.64
C VAL A 58 -9.93 -2.36 2.00
N LEU A 59 -10.66 -1.61 2.80
CA LEU A 59 -11.44 -0.46 2.38
C LEU A 59 -10.69 0.81 2.81
N TRP A 60 -10.35 1.67 1.86
CA TRP A 60 -9.76 2.98 2.11
C TRP A 60 -10.58 4.04 1.39
N PHE A 61 -11.24 4.93 2.13
CA PHE A 61 -12.17 5.94 1.60
C PHE A 61 -13.12 5.40 0.52
N SER A 62 -13.90 4.36 0.86
CA SER A 62 -14.88 3.70 -0.03
C SER A 62 -14.32 2.99 -1.26
N LYS A 63 -12.99 2.85 -1.38
CA LYS A 63 -12.34 2.07 -2.44
C LYS A 63 -11.72 0.80 -1.88
N GLU A 64 -11.82 -0.29 -2.65
CA GLU A 64 -11.26 -1.59 -2.26
C GLU A 64 -9.83 -1.73 -2.77
N PHE A 65 -8.93 -2.13 -1.87
CA PHE A 65 -7.52 -2.39 -2.16
C PHE A 65 -7.12 -3.79 -1.71
N GLU A 66 -6.12 -4.34 -2.37
CA GLU A 66 -5.25 -5.36 -1.78
C GLU A 66 -4.11 -4.63 -1.07
N LEU A 67 -3.87 -4.98 0.19
CA LEU A 67 -2.78 -4.42 0.98
C LEU A 67 -1.66 -5.45 1.12
N ILE A 68 -0.43 -5.03 0.84
CA ILE A 68 0.79 -5.80 1.13
C ILE A 68 1.56 -5.06 2.22
N VAL A 69 1.80 -5.73 3.35
CA VAL A 69 2.62 -5.24 4.47
C VAL A 69 3.98 -5.93 4.42
N ARG A 70 5.02 -5.10 4.51
CA ARG A 70 6.43 -5.53 4.59
C ARG A 70 7.04 -4.97 5.88
N PRO A 71 7.16 -5.79 6.93
CA PRO A 71 7.79 -5.41 8.19
C PRO A 71 9.26 -5.03 8.04
N LEU A 72 9.87 -4.48 9.10
CA LEU A 72 11.31 -4.23 9.16
C LEU A 72 12.09 -5.55 9.22
N CYS A 73 12.75 -5.93 8.13
CA CYS A 73 13.43 -7.23 8.05
C CYS A 73 14.93 -7.08 7.84
N PHE A 74 15.34 -6.07 7.05
CA PHE A 74 16.73 -5.76 6.75
C PHE A 74 17.04 -4.34 7.22
N SER A 75 18.27 -4.08 7.66
CA SER A 75 18.66 -2.79 8.23
C SER A 75 18.58 -1.61 7.26
N ASN A 76 18.45 -1.87 5.97
CA ASN A 76 18.42 -0.89 4.89
C ASN A 76 17.08 -0.84 4.14
N LEU A 77 16.05 -1.55 4.63
CA LEU A 77 14.73 -1.54 4.02
C LEU A 77 13.71 -1.00 5.02
N PRO A 78 12.95 0.07 4.67
CA PRO A 78 11.95 0.63 5.56
C PRO A 78 10.79 -0.34 5.74
N PHE A 79 10.00 -0.09 6.79
CA PHE A 79 8.66 -0.68 6.86
C PHE A 79 7.86 -0.10 5.69
N MET A 80 7.16 -0.97 4.97
CA MET A 80 6.45 -0.56 3.77
C MET A 80 5.05 -1.18 3.71
N MET A 81 4.11 -0.38 3.24
CA MET A 81 2.78 -0.84 2.85
C MET A 81 2.54 -0.48 1.39
N GLN A 82 2.08 -1.45 0.59
CA GLN A 82 1.63 -1.23 -0.78
C GLN A 82 0.14 -1.48 -0.85
N LEU A 83 -0.62 -0.51 -1.36
CA LEU A 83 -2.05 -0.63 -1.63
C LEU A 83 -2.28 -0.69 -3.15
N ILE A 84 -2.91 -1.77 -3.60
CA ILE A 84 -3.20 -2.05 -5.00
C ILE A 84 -4.72 -1.92 -5.22
N TYR A 85 -5.14 -0.98 -6.07
CA TYR A 85 -6.56 -0.70 -6.28
C TYR A 85 -7.25 -1.80 -7.08
N LYS A 86 -8.26 -2.45 -6.47
CA LYS A 86 -8.84 -3.68 -7.03
C LYS A 86 -9.77 -3.47 -8.21
N GLU A 87 -10.36 -2.28 -8.32
CA GLU A 87 -11.17 -1.95 -9.50
C GLU A 87 -10.32 -1.40 -10.66
N GLY A 88 -9.04 -1.11 -10.39
CA GLY A 88 -8.04 -0.66 -11.35
C GLY A 88 -7.79 -1.67 -12.47
N GLU A 89 -7.35 -1.16 -13.62
CA GLU A 89 -7.01 -2.02 -14.76
C GLU A 89 -5.74 -2.84 -14.47
N TYR A 90 -4.83 -2.26 -13.68
CA TYR A 90 -3.62 -2.93 -13.20
C TYR A 90 -3.94 -4.22 -12.43
N TYR A 91 -4.79 -4.14 -11.39
CA TYR A 91 -5.14 -5.31 -10.57
C TYR A 91 -5.82 -6.41 -11.40
N LYS A 92 -6.73 -6.02 -12.29
CA LYS A 92 -7.41 -6.95 -13.22
C LYS A 92 -6.45 -7.63 -14.19
N SER A 93 -5.28 -7.04 -14.41
CA SER A 93 -4.25 -7.51 -15.35
C SER A 93 -3.07 -8.21 -14.67
N ILE A 94 -3.02 -8.29 -13.33
CA ILE A 94 -1.84 -8.71 -12.57
C ILE A 94 -1.34 -10.12 -12.92
N ASN A 95 -2.24 -10.99 -13.38
CA ASN A 95 -1.93 -12.37 -13.77
C ASN A 95 -1.59 -12.54 -15.26
N ASP A 96 -1.55 -11.46 -16.04
CA ASP A 96 -1.25 -11.45 -17.47
C ASP A 96 -0.07 -10.51 -17.75
N TRP A 97 1.12 -11.09 -17.92
CA TRP A 97 2.35 -10.34 -18.11
C TRP A 97 2.32 -9.36 -19.29
N ASN A 98 1.61 -9.72 -20.37
CA ASN A 98 1.51 -8.85 -21.55
C ASN A 98 0.64 -7.62 -21.27
N LYS A 99 -0.36 -7.76 -20.37
CA LYS A 99 -1.20 -6.65 -19.95
C LYS A 99 -0.54 -5.81 -18.88
N VAL A 100 0.11 -6.44 -17.90
CA VAL A 100 0.75 -5.72 -16.79
C VAL A 100 1.93 -4.85 -17.25
N SER A 101 2.63 -5.26 -18.32
CA SER A 101 3.71 -4.49 -18.93
C SER A 101 3.23 -3.36 -19.86
N ASN A 102 1.91 -3.15 -19.98
CA ASN A 102 1.35 -2.03 -20.74
C ASN A 102 1.57 -0.71 -20.00
N ILE A 103 2.61 0.02 -20.41
CA ILE A 103 3.02 1.30 -19.86
C ILE A 103 1.91 2.36 -19.89
N ASP A 104 1.07 2.40 -20.93
CA ASP A 104 -0.01 3.39 -21.00
C ASP A 104 -1.13 3.11 -20.00
N MET A 105 -1.39 1.83 -19.70
CA MET A 105 -2.31 1.42 -18.63
C MET A 105 -1.73 1.81 -17.27
N LEU A 106 -0.45 1.53 -17.02
CA LEU A 106 0.22 1.88 -15.77
C LEU A 106 0.24 3.39 -15.51
N HIS A 107 0.51 4.20 -16.54
CA HIS A 107 0.43 5.66 -16.42
C HIS A 107 -0.98 6.13 -16.02
N LYS A 108 -2.02 5.56 -16.61
CA LYS A 108 -3.42 5.89 -16.26
C LYS A 108 -3.75 5.49 -14.83
N GLU A 109 -3.24 4.34 -14.37
CA GLU A 109 -3.43 3.88 -13.00
C GLU A 109 -2.75 4.83 -12.00
N VAL A 110 -1.50 5.22 -12.25
CA VAL A 110 -0.78 6.23 -11.43
C VAL A 110 -1.51 7.57 -11.43
N ASP A 111 -1.92 8.08 -12.61
CA ASP A 111 -2.66 9.34 -12.71
C ASP A 111 -3.98 9.29 -11.93
N PHE A 112 -4.69 8.17 -11.99
CA PHE A 112 -5.93 7.97 -11.25
C PHE A 112 -5.68 7.98 -9.73
N LEU A 113 -4.73 7.17 -9.26
CA LEU A 113 -4.39 7.08 -7.83
C LEU A 113 -3.89 8.43 -7.31
N TYR A 114 -3.07 9.15 -8.09
CA TYR A 114 -2.59 10.49 -7.77
C TYR A 114 -3.73 11.47 -7.54
N ARG A 115 -4.68 11.54 -8.47
CA ARG A 115 -5.85 12.41 -8.34
C ARG A 115 -6.69 12.03 -7.12
N TRP A 116 -6.96 10.73 -6.95
CA TRP A 116 -7.78 10.26 -5.85
C TRP A 116 -7.14 10.54 -4.47
N VAL A 117 -5.85 10.26 -4.29
CA VAL A 117 -5.16 10.57 -3.03
C VAL A 117 -5.18 12.07 -2.74
N SER A 118 -4.97 12.90 -3.77
CA SER A 118 -5.03 14.37 -3.65
C SER A 118 -6.45 14.91 -3.39
N GLU A 119 -7.49 14.17 -3.75
CA GLU A 119 -8.90 14.50 -3.44
C GLU A 119 -9.25 14.15 -1.99
N VAL A 120 -8.69 13.05 -1.47
CA VAL A 120 -8.98 12.54 -0.13
C VAL A 120 -8.15 13.23 0.94
N TYR A 121 -6.91 13.60 0.63
CA TYR A 121 -5.98 14.24 1.54
C TYR A 121 -5.45 15.54 0.96
N ASP A 122 -5.44 16.58 1.81
CA ASP A 122 -4.79 17.85 1.48
C ASP A 122 -3.28 17.76 1.75
N LEU A 123 -2.56 17.13 0.82
CA LEU A 123 -1.12 16.90 0.90
C LEU A 123 -0.27 18.05 0.31
N GLY A 124 -0.91 19.04 -0.33
CA GLY A 124 -0.21 20.06 -1.10
C GLY A 124 0.45 19.54 -2.38
N GLU A 125 1.44 20.28 -2.88
CA GLU A 125 2.21 19.88 -4.07
C GLU A 125 3.19 18.74 -3.74
N PRO A 126 3.35 17.75 -4.64
CA PRO A 126 4.31 16.67 -4.44
C PRO A 126 5.76 17.18 -4.54
N ASP A 127 6.63 16.65 -3.70
CA ASP A 127 8.06 16.95 -3.69
C ASP A 127 8.76 16.42 -4.96
N GLU A 128 8.34 15.25 -5.43
CA GLU A 128 8.83 14.65 -6.68
C GLU A 128 7.68 14.20 -7.57
N LYS A 129 7.77 14.53 -8.86
CA LYS A 129 6.76 14.16 -9.85
C LYS A 129 7.39 13.81 -11.19
N GLU A 130 7.28 12.54 -11.54
CA GLU A 130 7.61 11.99 -12.84
C GLU A 130 6.38 11.32 -13.47
N LYS A 131 6.49 10.90 -14.73
CA LYS A 131 5.38 10.26 -15.45
C LYS A 131 4.90 8.97 -14.77
N HIS A 132 5.81 8.26 -14.10
CA HIS A 132 5.56 6.95 -13.50
C HIS A 132 5.57 6.95 -11.97
N SER A 133 5.81 8.10 -11.33
CA SER A 133 5.97 8.23 -9.89
C SER A 133 5.59 9.63 -9.40
N VAL A 134 4.84 9.70 -8.31
CA VAL A 134 4.53 10.94 -7.60
C VAL A 134 4.77 10.70 -6.11
N THR A 135 5.57 11.55 -5.47
CA THR A 135 5.99 11.38 -4.07
C THR A 135 5.69 12.64 -3.26
N TRP A 136 5.17 12.44 -2.05
CA TRP A 136 5.14 13.43 -0.98
C TRP A 136 5.97 12.93 0.19
N SER A 137 6.87 13.77 0.69
CA SER A 137 7.68 13.49 1.87
C SER A 137 7.05 14.12 3.11
N MET A 138 6.65 13.27 4.04
CA MET A 138 6.03 13.61 5.31
C MET A 138 7.06 13.49 6.43
N GLU A 139 6.78 14.09 7.60
CA GLU A 139 7.69 13.98 8.76
C GLU A 139 7.90 12.52 9.23
N TRP A 140 6.93 11.64 9.00
CA TRP A 140 6.96 10.23 9.40
C TRP A 140 7.46 9.28 8.31
N GLY A 141 7.60 9.74 7.05
CA GLY A 141 7.87 8.87 5.91
C GLY A 141 7.35 9.43 4.59
N ASP A 142 7.29 8.60 3.56
CA ASP A 142 6.88 8.99 2.22
C ASP A 142 5.56 8.32 1.80
N ILE A 143 4.80 9.06 1.00
CA ILE A 143 3.65 8.56 0.24
C ILE A 143 4.06 8.61 -1.23
N THR A 144 4.19 7.45 -1.86
CA THR A 144 4.63 7.33 -3.25
C THR A 144 3.58 6.60 -4.08
N ILE A 145 3.10 7.23 -5.13
CA ILE A 145 2.18 6.62 -6.10
C ILE A 145 2.99 6.35 -7.35
N CYS A 146 3.27 5.07 -7.61
CA CYS A 146 4.14 4.73 -8.72
C CYS A 146 3.85 3.36 -9.30
N TYR A 147 4.52 3.08 -10.41
CA TYR A 147 4.84 1.72 -10.78
C TYR A 147 6.36 1.53 -10.92
N ASP A 148 6.85 0.36 -10.51
CA ASP A 148 8.25 -0.02 -10.69
C ASP A 148 8.50 -0.37 -12.17
N ILE A 149 9.49 0.28 -12.79
CA ILE A 149 9.76 0.14 -14.23
C ILE A 149 10.30 -1.23 -14.65
N LYS A 150 10.70 -2.10 -13.71
CA LYS A 150 11.26 -3.43 -14.01
C LYS A 150 10.25 -4.55 -13.75
N SER A 151 9.54 -4.46 -12.63
CA SER A 151 8.57 -5.44 -12.16
C SER A 151 7.13 -5.09 -12.54
N PHE A 152 6.89 -3.85 -12.96
CA PHE A 152 5.57 -3.29 -13.24
C PHE A 152 4.63 -3.28 -12.03
N ASN A 153 5.16 -3.46 -10.82
CA ASN A 153 4.38 -3.37 -9.60
C ASN A 153 3.86 -1.96 -9.41
N CYS A 154 2.54 -1.80 -9.34
CA CYS A 154 1.87 -0.50 -9.28
C CYS A 154 1.05 -0.39 -7.99
N GLY A 155 0.93 0.83 -7.47
CA GLY A 155 0.07 1.10 -6.33
C GLY A 155 0.43 2.38 -5.60
N VAL A 156 -0.20 2.54 -4.43
CA VAL A 156 0.20 3.53 -3.42
C VAL A 156 1.14 2.87 -2.43
N TYR A 157 2.32 3.42 -2.26
CA TYR A 157 3.34 2.96 -1.32
C TYR A 157 3.43 3.94 -0.16
N LEU A 158 3.42 3.40 1.05
CA LEU A 158 3.68 4.13 2.28
C LEU A 158 4.97 3.56 2.87
N THR A 159 5.97 4.40 3.08
CA THR A 159 7.28 3.97 3.61
C THR A 159 7.68 4.83 4.78
N TRP A 160 7.98 4.23 5.93
CA TRP A 160 8.36 4.95 7.14
C TRP A 160 9.88 5.15 7.21
N SER A 161 10.30 6.35 7.66
CA SER A 161 11.72 6.71 7.88
C SER A 161 12.33 6.07 9.12
#